data_AF-A0A2S0L666-F1
#
_entry.id   AF-A0A2S0L666-F1
#
_cell.length_a   1.000
_cell.length_b   1.000
_cell.length_c   1.000
_cell.angle_alpha   90.00
_cell.angle_beta   90.00
_cell.angle_gamma   90.00
#
_symmetry.space_group_name_H-M   'P 1'
#
loop_
_entity.id
_entity.type
_entity.pdbx_description
1 polymer ?
#
loop_
_entity_poly.entity_id
_entity_poly.type
_entity_poly.pdbx_seq_one_letter_code
_entity_poly.pdbx_strand_id
1 'polypeptide(L)'
;MSSKCKKMGLCSIAIIIVLIMLVIIRNACFKPDYIKEIRNNHVYLCGFYGRYPQNHQQRFYIEFKKNKTFILMDDCSRGTIDDYDQDGDGSHPHIKIIYGKYVIDRNNRYILSKAKSAYVEFKDVGAVNSNEINYYYTRTFSQYEVMTERVFTNDKGNYILSRTSMDKKAIDKKWYYYIYNKSDIKKLPSSPEEFRKQFKMDKKAEQERLAE
;
A
#
# COMPACT_ATOMS: atom_id res chain seq x y z
N MET A 1 -33.64 -14.64 -49.13
CA MET A 1 -33.17 -13.77 -48.02
C MET A 1 -32.21 -12.72 -48.55
N SER A 2 -32.60 -11.44 -48.48
CA SER A 2 -31.86 -10.30 -49.03
C SER A 2 -30.45 -10.16 -48.44
N SER A 3 -29.46 -9.77 -49.26
CA SER A 3 -28.06 -9.54 -48.86
C SER A 3 -27.92 -8.51 -47.73
N LYS A 4 -28.89 -7.58 -47.58
CA LYS A 4 -28.99 -6.63 -46.46
C LYS A 4 -29.21 -7.32 -45.11
N CYS A 5 -30.06 -8.36 -45.05
CA CYS A 5 -30.29 -9.13 -43.81
C CYS A 5 -29.04 -9.88 -43.35
N LYS A 6 -28.27 -10.44 -44.30
CA LYS A 6 -26.99 -11.12 -43.99
C LYS A 6 -25.93 -10.13 -43.48
N LYS A 7 -25.81 -8.94 -44.10
CA LYS A 7 -24.89 -7.88 -43.66
C LYS A 7 -25.25 -7.31 -42.28
N MET A 8 -26.55 -7.08 -41.99
CA MET A 8 -27.00 -6.64 -40.67
C MET A 8 -26.70 -7.67 -39.57
N GLY A 9 -26.96 -8.97 -39.82
CA GLY A 9 -26.63 -10.03 -38.87
C GLY A 9 -25.13 -10.15 -38.59
N LEU A 10 -24.29 -10.02 -39.63
CA LEU A 10 -22.82 -9.99 -39.50
C LEU A 10 -22.34 -8.76 -38.69
N CYS A 11 -22.92 -7.58 -38.91
CA CYS A 11 -22.62 -6.38 -38.12
C CYS A 11 -23.00 -6.54 -36.65
N SER A 12 -24.16 -7.14 -36.35
CA SER A 12 -24.60 -7.38 -34.96
C SER A 12 -23.67 -8.34 -34.22
N ILE A 13 -23.23 -9.43 -34.88
CA ILE A 13 -22.27 -10.39 -34.29
C ILE A 13 -20.92 -9.72 -34.03
N ALA A 14 -20.43 -8.91 -34.96
CA ALA A 14 -19.15 -8.20 -34.80
C ALA A 14 -19.18 -7.22 -33.60
N ILE A 15 -20.29 -6.49 -33.41
CA ILE A 15 -20.48 -5.59 -32.26
C ILE A 15 -20.47 -6.38 -30.93
N ILE A 16 -21.15 -7.53 -30.88
CA ILE A 16 -21.18 -8.38 -29.68
C ILE A 16 -19.76 -8.88 -29.34
N ILE A 17 -18.99 -9.31 -30.33
CA ILE A 17 -17.60 -9.75 -30.11
C ILE A 17 -16.73 -8.61 -29.57
N VAL A 18 -16.85 -7.40 -30.11
CA VAL A 18 -16.11 -6.23 -29.61
C VAL A 18 -16.49 -5.91 -28.17
N LEU A 19 -17.77 -5.95 -27.83
CA LEU A 19 -18.24 -5.72 -26.45
C LEU A 19 -17.71 -6.78 -25.47
N ILE A 20 -17.72 -8.06 -25.87
CA ILE A 20 -17.14 -9.16 -25.07
C ILE A 20 -15.64 -8.93 -24.87
N MET A 21 -14.90 -8.59 -25.93
CA MET A 21 -13.47 -8.29 -25.83
C MET A 21 -13.19 -7.11 -24.92
N LEU A 22 -13.99 -6.04 -24.98
CA LEU A 22 -13.87 -4.89 -24.07
C LEU A 22 -14.10 -5.30 -22.61
N VAL A 23 -15.07 -6.17 -22.33
CA VAL A 23 -15.31 -6.68 -20.97
C VAL A 23 -14.14 -7.54 -20.49
N ILE A 24 -13.59 -8.41 -21.34
CA ILE A 24 -12.43 -9.25 -21.01
C ILE A 24 -11.19 -8.38 -20.75
N ILE A 25 -10.89 -7.42 -21.63
CA ILE A 25 -9.79 -6.47 -21.47
C ILE A 25 -9.98 -5.66 -20.19
N ARG A 26 -11.21 -5.18 -19.91
CA ARG A 26 -11.51 -4.47 -18.68
C ARG A 26 -11.21 -5.34 -17.45
N ASN A 27 -11.67 -6.59 -17.44
CA ASN A 27 -11.45 -7.45 -16.29
C ASN A 27 -9.96 -7.83 -16.12
N ALA A 28 -9.25 -8.12 -17.20
CA ALA A 28 -7.83 -8.48 -17.16
C ALA A 28 -6.92 -7.31 -16.80
N CYS A 29 -7.19 -6.10 -17.31
CA CYS A 29 -6.32 -4.93 -17.08
C CYS A 29 -6.70 -4.15 -15.82
N PHE A 30 -7.97 -4.15 -15.41
CA PHE A 30 -8.44 -3.26 -14.34
C PHE A 30 -8.62 -3.97 -13.01
N LYS A 31 -8.82 -5.29 -12.98
CA LYS A 31 -8.95 -6.04 -11.72
C LYS A 31 -7.56 -6.28 -11.11
N PRO A 32 -7.31 -5.82 -9.88
CA PRO A 32 -6.08 -6.12 -9.18
C PRO A 32 -5.94 -7.63 -8.96
N ASP A 33 -4.70 -8.13 -9.09
CA ASP A 33 -4.37 -9.53 -8.84
C ASP A 33 -3.17 -9.63 -7.89
N TYR A 34 -3.04 -10.78 -7.25
CA TYR A 34 -1.96 -11.06 -6.32
C TYR A 34 -0.63 -11.24 -7.04
N ILE A 35 0.46 -10.73 -6.47
CA ILE A 35 1.78 -10.92 -7.07
C ILE A 35 2.32 -12.31 -6.79
N LYS A 36 2.97 -12.89 -7.80
CA LYS A 36 3.74 -14.13 -7.72
C LYS A 36 5.26 -13.90 -7.68
N GLU A 37 5.68 -12.66 -7.94
CA GLU A 37 7.08 -12.24 -7.96
C GLU A 37 7.20 -10.80 -7.44
N ILE A 38 8.32 -10.50 -6.78
CA ILE A 38 8.68 -9.15 -6.36
C ILE A 38 9.66 -8.57 -7.37
N ARG A 39 9.28 -7.43 -7.94
CA ARG A 39 10.10 -6.61 -8.83
C ARG A 39 10.65 -5.44 -8.04
N ASN A 40 11.93 -5.16 -8.23
CA ASN A 40 12.54 -4.01 -7.57
C ASN A 40 12.05 -2.70 -8.18
N ASN A 41 12.02 -1.65 -7.35
CA ASN A 41 11.58 -0.30 -7.69
C ASN A 41 10.15 -0.24 -8.22
N HIS A 42 9.30 -1.12 -7.68
CA HIS A 42 7.88 -1.16 -7.96
C HIS A 42 7.10 -1.00 -6.65
N VAL A 43 6.17 -0.06 -6.62
CA VAL A 43 5.30 0.15 -5.46
C VAL A 43 4.13 -0.81 -5.56
N TYR A 44 4.00 -1.66 -4.54
CA TYR A 44 2.88 -2.55 -4.39
C TYR A 44 1.89 -2.00 -3.39
N LEU A 45 0.60 -2.23 -3.64
CA LEU A 45 -0.45 -2.02 -2.66
C LEU A 45 -0.75 -3.34 -1.94
N CYS A 46 -0.98 -3.25 -0.64
CA CYS A 46 -1.22 -4.37 0.25
C CYS A 46 -2.65 -4.28 0.80
N GLY A 47 -3.45 -5.33 0.60
CA GLY A 47 -4.86 -5.36 0.98
C GLY A 47 -5.17 -6.39 2.07
N PHE A 48 -5.95 -5.98 3.06
CA PHE A 48 -6.28 -6.77 4.23
C PHE A 48 -7.23 -7.94 3.89
N TYR A 49 -7.04 -9.09 4.52
CA TYR A 49 -7.88 -10.30 4.36
C TYR A 49 -8.17 -10.74 2.91
N GLY A 50 -7.23 -10.48 1.99
CA GLY A 50 -7.36 -10.93 0.59
C GLY A 50 -8.40 -10.16 -0.19
N ARG A 51 -8.68 -8.91 0.19
CA ARG A 51 -9.47 -7.98 -0.60
C ARG A 51 -8.62 -6.79 -0.98
N TYR A 52 -8.84 -6.30 -2.20
CA TYR A 52 -8.24 -5.04 -2.61
C TYR A 52 -8.93 -3.90 -1.84
N PRO A 53 -8.19 -2.98 -1.21
CA PRO A 53 -8.78 -1.91 -0.40
C PRO A 53 -9.72 -1.04 -1.23
N GLN A 54 -10.84 -0.66 -0.62
CA GLN A 54 -11.73 0.38 -1.14
C GLN A 54 -11.09 1.77 -0.94
N ASN A 55 -11.71 2.79 -1.53
CA ASN A 55 -11.16 4.15 -1.52
C ASN A 55 -11.05 4.76 -0.11
N HIS A 56 -11.99 4.43 0.77
CA HIS A 56 -12.07 4.94 2.14
C HIS A 56 -11.36 4.04 3.16
N GLN A 57 -10.63 3.01 2.71
CA GLN A 57 -9.96 2.08 3.61
C GLN A 57 -8.47 2.42 3.73
N GLN A 58 -7.91 2.12 4.90
CA GLN A 58 -6.47 2.15 5.14
C GLN A 58 -5.71 1.37 4.05
N ARG A 59 -4.55 1.89 3.65
CA ARG A 59 -3.71 1.28 2.62
C ARG A 59 -2.31 1.08 3.12
N PHE A 60 -1.80 -0.12 2.85
CA PHE A 60 -0.39 -0.41 3.02
C PHE A 60 0.28 -0.39 1.66
N TYR A 61 1.44 0.22 1.57
CA TYR A 61 2.26 0.20 0.37
C TYR A 61 3.65 -0.30 0.70
N ILE A 62 4.24 -1.09 -0.18
CA ILE A 62 5.61 -1.56 -0.02
C ILE A 62 6.37 -1.46 -1.33
N GLU A 63 7.62 -1.01 -1.25
CA GLU A 63 8.55 -0.96 -2.37
C GLU A 63 9.88 -1.60 -1.96
N PHE A 64 10.34 -2.56 -2.76
CA PHE A 64 11.66 -3.17 -2.60
C PHE A 64 12.65 -2.57 -3.57
N LYS A 65 13.79 -2.06 -3.10
CA LYS A 65 14.83 -1.47 -3.95
C LYS A 65 15.93 -2.47 -4.29
N LYS A 66 16.64 -2.22 -5.40
CA LYS A 66 17.75 -3.08 -5.88
C LYS A 66 18.90 -3.19 -4.88
N ASN A 67 19.21 -2.11 -4.16
CA ASN A 67 20.27 -2.02 -3.14
C ASN A 67 19.87 -2.67 -1.80
N LYS A 68 18.91 -3.60 -1.80
CA LYS A 68 18.41 -4.30 -0.60
C LYS A 68 17.81 -3.38 0.48
N THR A 69 17.32 -2.20 0.09
CA THR A 69 16.49 -1.36 0.96
C THR A 69 15.01 -1.54 0.63
N PHE A 70 14.14 -1.18 1.57
CA PHE A 70 12.71 -1.13 1.34
C PHE A 70 12.11 0.15 1.89
N ILE A 71 10.92 0.48 1.38
CA ILE A 71 10.05 1.52 1.92
C ILE A 71 8.69 0.86 2.17
N LEU A 72 8.17 0.98 3.40
CA LEU A 72 6.83 0.53 3.77
C LEU A 72 6.03 1.73 4.26
N MET A 73 4.85 1.96 3.71
CA MET A 73 3.96 3.04 4.12
C MET A 73 2.64 2.45 4.60
N ASP A 74 2.18 2.95 5.73
CA ASP A 74 0.87 2.73 6.32
C ASP A 74 0.09 4.03 6.22
N ASP A 75 -0.94 4.04 5.36
CA ASP A 75 -1.79 5.19 5.07
C ASP A 75 -3.18 4.98 5.70
N CYS A 76 -3.29 5.42 6.94
CA CYS A 76 -4.54 5.51 7.70
C CYS A 76 -5.22 6.86 7.52
N SER A 77 -4.95 7.62 6.46
CA SER A 77 -5.56 8.96 6.28
C SER A 77 -6.89 8.94 5.52
N ARG A 78 -7.27 7.77 4.99
CA ARG A 78 -8.37 7.63 4.01
C ARG A 78 -9.73 7.30 4.62
N GLY A 79 -9.80 7.12 5.93
CA GLY A 79 -11.02 6.77 6.64
C GLY A 79 -12.05 7.89 6.63
N THR A 80 -13.28 7.54 6.99
CA THR A 80 -14.33 8.51 7.31
C THR A 80 -14.21 8.98 8.76
N ILE A 81 -14.97 10.02 9.15
CA ILE A 81 -15.00 10.49 10.55
C ILE A 81 -15.37 9.34 11.50
N ASP A 82 -16.37 8.54 11.11
CA ASP A 82 -16.84 7.38 11.88
C ASP A 82 -15.75 6.30 12.08
N ASP A 83 -14.75 6.22 11.19
CA ASP A 83 -13.64 5.26 11.32
C ASP A 83 -12.68 5.65 12.46
N TYR A 84 -12.62 6.94 12.82
CA TYR A 84 -11.69 7.46 13.84
C TYR A 84 -12.35 7.72 15.20
N ASP A 85 -13.70 7.80 15.24
CA ASP A 85 -14.48 8.00 16.46
C ASP A 85 -15.12 6.69 17.00
N GLN A 86 -14.86 5.56 16.32
CA GLN A 86 -15.55 4.30 16.55
C GLN A 86 -15.31 3.69 17.94
N ASP A 87 -14.15 3.94 18.55
CA ASP A 87 -13.77 3.40 19.85
C ASP A 87 -13.72 4.47 20.96
N GLY A 88 -14.10 5.73 20.67
CA GLY A 88 -14.00 6.85 21.61
C GLY A 88 -12.57 7.14 22.09
N ASP A 89 -11.56 6.57 21.41
CA ASP A 89 -10.14 6.70 21.72
C ASP A 89 -9.54 8.03 21.20
N GLY A 90 -10.31 8.77 20.40
CA GLY A 90 -9.85 9.98 19.72
C GLY A 90 -8.74 9.65 18.72
N SER A 91 -8.84 8.54 18.00
CA SER A 91 -7.92 8.23 16.91
C SER A 91 -7.94 9.36 15.86
N HIS A 92 -6.81 9.58 15.21
CA HIS A 92 -6.64 10.64 14.22
C HIS A 92 -6.16 10.05 12.90
N PRO A 93 -6.55 10.63 11.75
CA PRO A 93 -5.98 10.23 10.48
C PRO A 93 -4.47 10.41 10.52
N HIS A 94 -3.73 9.43 10.02
CA HIS A 94 -2.27 9.47 10.07
C HIS A 94 -1.64 8.70 8.91
N ILE A 95 -0.37 9.01 8.63
CA ILE A 95 0.44 8.24 7.69
C ILE A 95 1.79 7.97 8.34
N LYS A 96 2.20 6.70 8.35
CA LYS A 96 3.51 6.26 8.82
C LYS A 96 4.31 5.68 7.67
N ILE A 97 5.58 6.04 7.60
CA ILE A 97 6.51 5.49 6.61
C ILE A 97 7.77 4.96 7.28
N ILE A 98 8.23 3.81 6.82
CA ILE A 98 9.40 3.10 7.35
C ILE A 98 10.38 2.90 6.20
N TYR A 99 11.63 3.26 6.48
CA TYR A 99 12.78 3.05 5.61
C TYR A 99 13.69 2.02 6.26
N GLY A 100 14.13 1.03 5.49
CA GLY A 100 14.92 -0.04 6.08
C GLY A 100 15.71 -0.86 5.07
N LYS A 101 16.29 -1.95 5.56
CA LYS A 101 16.98 -2.97 4.76
C LYS A 101 16.22 -4.28 4.83
N TYR A 102 16.38 -5.09 3.81
CA TYR A 102 15.86 -6.46 3.84
C TYR A 102 16.93 -7.47 3.48
N VAL A 103 16.80 -8.65 4.08
CA VAL A 103 17.52 -9.87 3.67
C VAL A 103 16.51 -10.93 3.27
N ILE A 104 16.89 -11.80 2.35
CA ILE A 104 16.07 -12.95 1.96
C ILE A 104 16.68 -14.17 2.64
N ASP A 105 15.89 -14.87 3.45
CA ASP A 105 16.34 -16.07 4.12
C ASP A 105 16.29 -17.31 3.20
N ARG A 106 16.76 -18.46 3.71
CA ARG A 106 16.76 -19.75 3.00
C ARG A 106 15.37 -20.24 2.55
N ASN A 107 14.30 -19.69 3.11
CA ASN A 107 12.92 -20.04 2.80
C ASN A 107 12.25 -18.99 1.90
N ASN A 108 13.04 -18.14 1.22
CA ASN A 108 12.56 -17.05 0.38
C ASN A 108 11.66 -16.04 1.14
N ARG A 109 11.89 -15.88 2.45
CA ARG A 109 11.19 -14.88 3.27
C ARG A 109 12.03 -13.62 3.33
N TYR A 110 11.38 -12.48 3.06
CA TYR A 110 11.97 -11.16 3.16
C TYR A 110 11.87 -10.71 4.61
N ILE A 111 13.02 -10.65 5.27
CA ILE A 111 13.16 -10.19 6.64
C ILE A 111 13.44 -8.69 6.59
N LEU A 112 12.53 -7.89 7.12
CA LEU A 112 12.60 -6.44 7.07
C LEU A 112 13.21 -5.92 8.37
N SER A 113 14.16 -4.98 8.28
CA SER A 113 14.71 -4.28 9.44
C SER A 113 14.61 -2.78 9.25
N LYS A 114 13.99 -2.09 10.22
CA LYS A 114 13.76 -0.64 10.17
C LYS A 114 15.03 0.12 10.55
N ALA A 115 15.30 1.19 9.81
CA ALA A 115 16.45 2.07 10.00
C ALA A 115 16.02 3.48 10.35
N LYS A 116 14.98 3.97 9.66
CA LYS A 116 14.33 5.26 9.93
C LYS A 116 12.84 5.12 9.75
N SER A 117 12.08 5.97 10.44
CA SER A 117 10.66 6.15 10.16
C SER A 117 10.29 7.63 10.23
N ALA A 118 9.23 7.98 9.53
CA ALA A 118 8.56 9.26 9.68
C ALA A 118 7.06 9.02 9.86
N TYR A 119 6.40 9.97 10.50
CA TYR A 119 4.98 9.89 10.81
C TYR A 119 4.39 11.29 10.69
N VAL A 120 3.17 11.36 10.16
CA VAL A 120 2.32 12.54 10.22
C VAL A 120 0.97 12.18 10.80
N GLU A 121 0.41 13.12 11.54
CA GLU A 121 -0.95 13.05 12.05
C GLU A 121 -1.71 14.30 11.64
N PHE A 122 -2.94 14.09 11.21
CA PHE A 122 -3.87 15.14 10.85
C PHE A 122 -4.78 15.42 12.03
N LYS A 123 -5.24 16.66 12.16
CA LYS A 123 -6.21 17.03 13.19
C LYS A 123 -7.56 16.32 13.01
N ASP A 124 -8.00 16.15 11.78
CA ASP A 124 -9.26 15.52 11.42
C ASP A 124 -9.27 15.15 9.92
N VAL A 125 -10.36 14.53 9.46
CA VAL A 125 -10.56 14.17 8.05
C VAL A 125 -10.59 15.40 7.13
N GLY A 126 -11.03 16.56 7.63
CA GLY A 126 -11.00 17.81 6.88
C GLY A 126 -9.57 18.27 6.58
N ALA A 127 -8.67 18.16 7.55
CA ALA A 127 -7.26 18.49 7.44
C ALA A 127 -6.51 17.57 6.46
N VAL A 128 -6.96 16.32 6.28
CA VAL A 128 -6.44 15.42 5.23
C VAL A 128 -6.64 16.03 3.85
N ASN A 129 -7.83 16.59 3.57
CA ASN A 129 -8.14 17.17 2.26
C ASN A 129 -7.31 18.42 1.94
N SER A 130 -6.89 19.18 2.95
CA SER A 130 -6.02 20.35 2.79
C SER A 130 -4.52 20.02 2.84
N ASN A 131 -4.17 18.74 3.09
CA ASN A 131 -2.83 18.22 3.41
C ASN A 131 -2.18 18.96 4.59
N GLU A 132 -2.97 19.35 5.58
CA GLU A 132 -2.51 20.08 6.76
C GLU A 132 -2.31 19.14 7.94
N ILE A 133 -1.07 19.03 8.41
CA ILE A 133 -0.71 18.13 9.50
C ILE A 133 -0.63 18.91 10.81
N ASN A 134 -1.08 18.25 11.87
CA ASN A 134 -0.98 18.76 13.24
C ASN A 134 0.36 18.38 13.86
N TYR A 135 0.89 17.20 13.49
CA TYR A 135 2.09 16.66 14.07
C TYR A 135 2.94 15.92 13.04
N TYR A 136 4.25 16.02 13.20
CA TYR A 136 5.22 15.24 12.45
C TYR A 136 6.38 14.87 13.36
N TYR A 137 6.84 13.62 13.25
CA TYR A 137 8.11 13.23 13.85
C TYR A 137 8.88 12.28 12.95
N THR A 138 10.18 12.18 13.24
CA THR A 138 11.04 11.13 12.69
C THR A 138 11.65 10.32 13.81
N ARG A 139 12.03 9.09 13.50
CA ARG A 139 12.79 8.25 14.41
C ARG A 139 13.89 7.56 13.63
N THR A 140 15.11 7.61 14.16
CA THR A 140 16.24 6.82 13.67
C THR A 140 16.49 5.68 14.65
N PHE A 141 16.74 4.47 14.14
CA PHE A 141 16.99 3.28 14.93
C PHE A 141 18.51 3.01 14.95
N SER A 142 19.10 2.95 16.15
CA SER A 142 20.56 2.82 16.34
C SER A 142 21.12 1.49 15.82
N GLN A 143 20.31 0.44 15.86
CA GLN A 143 20.54 -0.84 15.20
C GLN A 143 19.34 -1.12 14.31
N TYR A 144 19.57 -1.72 13.15
CA TYR A 144 18.50 -2.12 12.22
C TYR A 144 17.56 -3.12 12.92
N GLU A 145 16.53 -2.62 13.60
CA GLU A 145 15.63 -3.41 14.42
C GLU A 145 14.76 -4.26 13.50
N VAL A 146 14.82 -5.59 13.67
CA VAL A 146 14.06 -6.53 12.85
C VAL A 146 12.57 -6.34 13.12
N MET A 147 11.80 -6.14 12.06
CA MET A 147 10.35 -6.05 12.12
C MET A 147 9.73 -7.42 12.38
N THR A 148 8.59 -7.44 13.07
CA THR A 148 7.82 -8.67 13.29
C THR A 148 7.11 -9.10 12.01
N GLU A 149 6.79 -8.16 11.13
CA GLU A 149 6.25 -8.39 9.80
C GLU A 149 7.33 -8.90 8.83
N ARG A 150 6.95 -9.88 8.00
CA ARG A 150 7.77 -10.45 6.94
C ARG A 150 6.97 -10.53 5.66
N VAL A 151 7.66 -10.53 4.52
CA VAL A 151 7.05 -10.80 3.22
C VAL A 151 7.43 -12.20 2.73
N PHE A 152 6.45 -13.03 2.41
CA PHE A 152 6.65 -14.41 1.97
C PHE A 152 5.44 -14.92 1.17
N THR A 153 5.58 -16.08 0.55
CA THR A 153 4.49 -16.70 -0.22
C THR A 153 3.61 -17.58 0.65
N ASN A 154 2.29 -17.48 0.48
CA ASN A 154 1.33 -18.45 1.04
C ASN A 154 1.34 -19.78 0.24
N ASP A 155 0.51 -20.75 0.65
CA ASP A 155 0.41 -22.07 0.00
C ASP A 155 -0.04 -22.02 -1.47
N LYS A 156 -0.62 -20.89 -1.91
CA LYS A 156 -1.01 -20.64 -3.31
C LYS A 156 0.09 -19.94 -4.11
N GLY A 157 1.25 -19.67 -3.51
CA GLY A 157 2.36 -18.94 -4.12
C GLY A 157 2.12 -17.43 -4.24
N ASN A 158 1.13 -16.86 -3.55
CA ASN A 158 0.89 -15.41 -3.52
C ASN A 158 1.75 -14.78 -2.44
N TYR A 159 2.43 -13.67 -2.74
CA TYR A 159 3.11 -12.91 -1.71
C TYR A 159 2.14 -12.20 -0.77
N ILE A 160 2.44 -12.30 0.52
CA ILE A 160 1.73 -11.65 1.61
C ILE A 160 2.73 -10.95 2.53
N LEU A 161 2.29 -9.84 3.13
CA LEU A 161 2.92 -9.19 4.28
C LEU A 161 2.16 -9.63 5.53
N SER A 162 2.83 -10.32 6.46
CA SER A 162 2.18 -10.83 7.67
C SER A 162 3.12 -10.76 8.84
N ARG A 163 2.56 -10.61 10.05
CA ARG A 163 3.28 -10.99 11.26
C ARG A 163 3.48 -12.49 11.27
N THR A 164 4.67 -12.93 11.62
CA THR A 164 4.98 -14.36 11.78
C THR A 164 5.82 -14.53 13.03
N SER A 165 5.57 -15.60 13.79
CA SER A 165 6.58 -16.02 14.77
C SER A 165 7.82 -16.50 14.01
N MET A 166 9.01 -16.26 14.57
CA MET A 166 10.28 -16.58 13.89
C MET A 166 10.38 -18.08 13.50
N ASP A 167 9.67 -18.93 14.25
CA ASP A 167 9.90 -20.38 14.29
C ASP A 167 8.80 -21.22 13.62
N LYS A 168 7.66 -20.63 13.24
CA LYS A 168 6.55 -21.38 12.60
C LYS A 168 6.20 -20.81 11.24
N LYS A 169 5.94 -21.71 10.28
CA LYS A 169 5.33 -21.40 8.96
C LYS A 169 3.89 -20.86 9.07
N ALA A 170 3.37 -20.64 10.28
CA ALA A 170 1.99 -20.24 10.48
C ALA A 170 1.86 -18.72 10.30
N ILE A 171 1.10 -18.34 9.27
CA ILE A 171 0.60 -16.98 9.07
C ILE A 171 -0.19 -16.58 10.31
N ASP A 172 0.04 -15.37 10.83
CA ASP A 172 -0.92 -14.77 11.76
C ASP A 172 -2.23 -14.54 11.00
N LYS A 173 -3.19 -15.46 11.18
CA LYS A 173 -4.49 -15.40 10.51
C LYS A 173 -5.27 -14.14 10.85
N LYS A 174 -4.90 -13.42 11.92
CA LYS A 174 -5.55 -12.16 12.31
C LYS A 174 -4.98 -10.96 11.56
N TRP A 175 -3.69 -10.99 11.20
CA TRP A 175 -2.98 -9.82 10.65
C TRP A 175 -2.09 -10.18 9.46
N TYR A 176 -2.70 -10.24 8.28
CA TYR A 176 -1.97 -10.40 7.02
C TYR A 176 -2.59 -9.58 5.88
N TYR A 177 -1.73 -9.14 4.98
CA TYR A 177 -2.07 -8.37 3.79
C TYR A 177 -1.59 -9.09 2.54
N TYR A 178 -2.46 -9.25 1.56
CA TYR A 178 -2.05 -9.71 0.24
C TYR A 178 -1.42 -8.57 -0.54
N ILE A 179 -0.36 -8.87 -1.28
CA ILE A 179 0.34 -7.87 -2.09
C ILE A 179 -0.19 -7.94 -3.53
N TYR A 180 -0.68 -6.81 -4.04
CA TYR A 180 -1.32 -6.71 -5.35
C TYR A 180 -0.40 -6.08 -6.40
N ASN A 181 -0.53 -6.54 -7.64
CA ASN A 181 0.23 -6.06 -8.81
C ASN A 181 -0.13 -4.64 -9.25
N LYS A 182 -1.18 -4.05 -8.66
CA LYS A 182 -1.68 -2.74 -8.99
C LYS A 182 -1.63 -1.86 -7.76
N SER A 183 -0.84 -0.80 -7.84
CA SER A 183 -0.88 0.31 -6.91
C SER A 183 -1.50 1.52 -7.60
N ASP A 184 -2.17 2.35 -6.83
CA ASP A 184 -2.69 3.65 -7.27
C ASP A 184 -1.72 4.81 -7.03
N ILE A 185 -0.56 4.54 -6.43
CA ILE A 185 0.58 5.43 -6.40
C ILE A 185 1.75 4.84 -7.19
N LYS A 186 2.55 5.70 -7.81
CA LYS A 186 3.68 5.27 -8.65
C LYS A 186 5.00 5.22 -7.90
N LYS A 187 5.14 6.01 -6.83
CA LYS A 187 6.36 6.15 -6.05
C LYS A 187 6.04 6.38 -4.59
N LEU A 188 6.88 5.85 -3.72
CA LEU A 188 6.97 6.26 -2.32
C LEU A 188 8.07 7.33 -2.17
N PRO A 189 7.92 8.28 -1.25
CA PRO A 189 8.98 9.25 -0.98
C PRO A 189 10.23 8.50 -0.48
N SER A 190 11.39 8.94 -0.93
CA SER A 190 12.66 8.23 -0.75
C SER A 190 13.36 8.55 0.57
N SER A 191 12.91 9.58 1.29
CA SER A 191 13.44 10.00 2.59
C SER A 191 12.36 10.62 3.49
N PRO A 192 12.58 10.68 4.83
CA PRO A 192 11.73 11.43 5.74
C PRO A 192 11.45 12.87 5.28
N GLU A 193 12.45 13.54 4.70
CA GLU A 193 12.33 14.92 4.22
C GLU A 193 11.49 15.02 2.94
N GLU A 194 11.61 14.08 1.99
CA GLU A 194 10.70 14.01 0.83
C GLU A 194 9.27 13.70 1.28
N PHE A 195 9.11 12.89 2.33
CA PHE A 195 7.81 12.62 2.94
C PHE A 195 7.21 13.88 3.58
N ARG A 196 7.95 14.57 4.45
CA ARG A 196 7.51 15.80 5.13
C ARG A 196 7.05 16.87 4.16
N LYS A 197 7.77 17.08 3.06
CA LYS A 197 7.49 18.13 2.06
C LYS A 197 6.14 17.99 1.34
N GLN A 198 5.45 16.85 1.48
CA GLN A 198 4.12 16.65 0.92
C GLN A 198 3.02 17.36 1.72
N PHE A 199 3.31 17.82 2.94
CA PHE A 199 2.32 18.34 3.87
C PHE A 199 2.58 19.80 4.26
N LYS A 200 1.51 20.50 4.61
CA LYS A 200 1.53 21.83 5.22
C LYS A 200 1.53 21.68 6.74
N MET A 201 2.26 22.53 7.44
CA MET A 201 2.30 22.57 8.89
C MET A 201 2.40 24.03 9.31
N ASP A 202 1.93 24.35 10.52
CA ASP A 202 2.10 25.68 11.09
C ASP A 202 3.58 26.09 11.10
N LYS A 203 3.85 27.38 10.82
CA LYS A 203 5.23 27.89 10.70
C LYS A 203 5.99 27.80 12.02
N LYS A 204 5.33 28.04 13.15
CA LYS A 204 5.96 27.96 14.47
C LYS A 204 6.27 26.50 14.79
N ALA A 205 5.32 25.60 14.58
CA ALA A 205 5.52 24.17 14.79
C ALA A 205 6.64 23.60 13.89
N GLU A 206 6.75 24.07 12.64
CA GLU A 206 7.84 23.67 11.74
C GLU A 206 9.20 24.24 12.17
N GLN A 207 9.25 25.45 12.71
CA GLN A 207 10.48 26.03 13.26
C GLN A 207 10.96 25.26 14.50
N GLU A 208 10.06 24.92 15.42
CA GLU A 208 10.36 24.12 16.61
C GLU A 208 10.94 22.75 16.21
N ARG A 209 10.32 22.09 15.23
CA ARG A 209 10.80 20.80 14.69
C ARG A 209 12.18 20.87 14.04
N LEU A 210 12.57 21.99 13.45
CA LEU A 210 13.90 22.18 12.85
C LEU A 210 14.98 22.45 13.90
N ALA A 211 14.58 22.76 15.13
CA ALA A 211 15.48 23.04 16.25
C ALA A 211 15.77 21.79 17.12
N GLU A 212 15.02 20.70 16.95
CA GLU A 212 15.25 19.37 17.55
C GLU A 212 16.23 18.52 16.72
#